data_AF-A0A6J1X3K6-F1
#
_entry.id   AF-A0A6J1X3K6-F1
#
_cell.length_a   1.000
_cell.length_b   1.000
_cell.length_c   1.000
_cell.angle_alpha   90.00
_cell.angle_beta   90.00
_cell.angle_gamma   90.00
#
_symmetry.space_group_name_H-M   'P 1'
#
loop_
_entity.id
_entity.type
_entity.pdbx_description
1 polymer ?
#
loop_
_entity_poly.entity_id
_entity_poly.type
_entity_poly.pdbx_seq_one_letter_code
_entity_poly.pdbx_strand_id
1 'polypeptide(L)'
;KNCITYNFKIGVDRKREPTGFGAPPPAKRTRIGSPAEAVGGTSLEVDPVDLVPNVLQALDTLNSDKLLGLLTGSIRLLKSQRSKPDPILCMSLLYLTKIRPNMFSHEVVTQSLCTLLKREQGAAFKSKGNPLVFVLACNMLYAGHRESKNWPDTFIKVNYK
;
A
#
# COMPACT_ATOMS: atom_id res chain seq x y z
N LYS A 1 22.73 0.36 37.68
CA LYS A 1 21.91 0.75 36.50
C LYS A 1 21.62 -0.52 35.73
N ASN A 2 20.35 -0.85 35.47
CA ASN A 2 19.92 -2.23 35.22
C ASN A 2 20.29 -2.74 33.81
N CYS A 3 21.07 -3.83 33.76
CA CYS A 3 21.04 -4.73 32.61
C CYS A 3 19.79 -5.61 32.75
N ILE A 4 18.89 -5.58 31.74
CA ILE A 4 17.75 -6.49 31.67
C ILE A 4 18.11 -7.61 30.69
N THR A 5 18.59 -8.72 31.23
CA THR A 5 18.90 -9.94 30.47
C THR A 5 17.60 -10.68 30.17
N TYR A 6 17.18 -10.73 28.90
CA TYR A 6 16.00 -11.48 28.50
C TYR A 6 16.29 -12.99 28.54
N ASN A 7 15.69 -13.67 29.53
CA ASN A 7 15.77 -15.13 29.67
C ASN A 7 14.91 -15.82 28.60
N PHE A 8 15.56 -16.58 27.71
CA PHE A 8 14.90 -17.39 26.70
C PHE A 8 14.59 -18.79 27.28
N LYS A 9 13.38 -19.01 27.77
CA LYS A 9 12.94 -20.35 28.21
C LYS A 9 12.53 -21.20 27.02
N ILE A 10 13.34 -22.20 26.69
CA ILE A 10 12.98 -23.29 25.78
C ILE A 10 12.15 -24.32 26.58
N GLY A 11 10.92 -24.56 26.15
CA GLY A 11 10.06 -25.64 26.67
C GLY A 11 9.91 -26.74 25.62
N VAL A 12 10.23 -27.98 25.97
CA VAL A 12 10.21 -29.15 25.07
C VAL A 12 9.05 -30.09 25.41
N ASP A 13 8.37 -30.53 24.35
CA ASP A 13 7.42 -31.65 24.17
C ASP A 13 6.17 -31.80 25.05
N ARG A 14 5.00 -31.92 24.38
CA ARG A 14 4.19 -33.14 24.48
C ARG A 14 3.22 -33.34 23.31
N LYS A 15 3.50 -34.36 22.49
CA LYS A 15 2.62 -34.92 21.44
C LYS A 15 1.31 -35.50 22.00
N ARG A 16 0.16 -35.30 21.31
CA ARG A 16 -1.06 -36.13 21.45
C ARG A 16 -1.96 -36.09 20.19
N GLU A 17 -2.17 -37.27 19.63
CA GLU A 17 -3.26 -37.76 18.74
C GLU A 17 -3.96 -38.89 19.56
N PRO A 18 -5.19 -39.40 19.26
CA PRO A 18 -5.74 -39.62 17.91
C PRO A 18 -7.30 -39.64 17.71
N THR A 19 -7.74 -40.01 16.50
CA THR A 19 -9.02 -40.70 16.09
C THR A 19 -10.40 -40.02 16.19
N GLY A 20 -11.18 -40.11 15.09
CA GLY A 20 -12.67 -40.01 15.09
C GLY A 20 -13.31 -39.71 13.70
N PHE A 21 -14.13 -40.62 13.17
CA PHE A 21 -14.87 -40.48 11.88
C PHE A 21 -16.24 -39.77 12.06
N GLY A 22 -16.74 -39.05 11.02
CA GLY A 22 -18.17 -38.69 10.93
C GLY A 22 -18.60 -37.54 9.98
N ALA A 23 -19.08 -37.89 8.78
CA ALA A 23 -20.02 -37.21 7.85
C ALA A 23 -20.05 -35.66 7.59
N PRO A 24 -20.29 -35.21 6.32
CA PRO A 24 -20.56 -33.81 5.91
C PRO A 24 -22.09 -33.51 5.85
N PRO A 25 -22.62 -32.35 5.35
CA PRO A 25 -21.97 -31.17 4.74
C PRO A 25 -22.29 -29.88 5.57
N PRO A 26 -22.92 -28.74 5.14
CA PRO A 26 -23.40 -28.22 3.84
C PRO A 26 -22.49 -27.15 3.18
N ALA A 27 -22.95 -26.57 2.06
CA ALA A 27 -22.24 -25.63 1.20
C ALA A 27 -21.92 -24.24 1.83
N LYS A 28 -20.63 -23.87 1.86
CA LYS A 28 -20.21 -22.47 2.06
C LYS A 28 -20.32 -21.68 0.77
N ARG A 29 -21.54 -21.19 0.54
CA ARG A 29 -21.94 -20.01 -0.25
C ARG A 29 -20.76 -19.15 -0.72
N THR A 30 -20.59 -19.05 -2.04
CA THR A 30 -19.63 -18.16 -2.71
C THR A 30 -19.67 -16.76 -2.09
N ARG A 31 -18.66 -16.40 -1.29
CA ARG A 31 -18.47 -15.00 -0.88
C ARG A 31 -17.82 -14.28 -2.05
N ILE A 32 -18.67 -13.87 -2.99
CA ILE A 32 -18.35 -12.88 -4.02
C ILE A 32 -17.59 -11.76 -3.32
N GLY A 33 -16.32 -11.57 -3.72
CA GLY A 33 -15.51 -10.47 -3.22
C GLY A 33 -16.23 -9.17 -3.53
N SER A 34 -16.44 -8.32 -2.52
CA SER A 34 -17.21 -7.09 -2.66
C SER A 34 -16.61 -6.23 -3.78
N PRO A 35 -17.33 -5.93 -4.88
CA PRO A 35 -16.81 -5.15 -5.99
C PRO A 35 -16.85 -3.66 -5.60
N ALA A 36 -15.97 -3.26 -4.67
CA ALA A 36 -16.06 -1.97 -3.98
C ALA A 36 -14.69 -1.31 -3.68
N GLU A 37 -13.65 -1.58 -4.46
CA GLU A 37 -12.52 -0.65 -4.69
C GLU A 37 -12.09 -0.68 -6.17
N ALA A 38 -13.05 -0.65 -7.10
CA ALA A 38 -12.78 -0.36 -8.51
C ALA A 38 -12.48 1.14 -8.68
N VAL A 39 -11.28 1.56 -8.25
CA VAL A 39 -10.73 2.87 -8.61
C VAL A 39 -10.62 2.90 -10.13
N GLY A 40 -11.44 3.75 -10.76
CA GLY A 40 -11.51 3.90 -12.22
C GLY A 40 -10.19 4.35 -12.80
N GLY A 41 -9.44 3.39 -13.33
CA GLY A 41 -8.14 3.58 -13.97
C GLY A 41 -7.49 2.22 -14.20
N THR A 42 -7.04 1.95 -15.41
CA THR A 42 -6.34 0.71 -15.81
C THR A 42 -4.95 0.67 -15.19
N SER A 43 -4.92 0.41 -13.89
CA SER A 43 -3.71 0.30 -13.09
C SER A 43 -2.87 -0.88 -13.60
N LEU A 44 -1.69 -0.57 -14.11
CA LEU A 44 -0.82 -1.48 -14.86
C LEU A 44 -0.04 -2.40 -13.92
N GLU A 45 0.50 -3.49 -14.48
CA GLU A 45 1.59 -4.22 -13.84
C GLU A 45 2.87 -3.38 -13.92
N VAL A 46 3.70 -3.47 -12.87
CA VAL A 46 4.88 -2.63 -12.69
C VAL A 46 6.03 -3.49 -12.20
N ASP A 47 7.11 -3.53 -12.99
CA ASP A 47 8.42 -3.92 -12.47
C ASP A 47 9.06 -2.71 -11.75
N PRO A 48 9.53 -2.86 -10.49
CA PRO A 48 10.24 -1.80 -9.78
C PRO A 48 11.45 -1.19 -10.51
N VAL A 49 12.16 -1.99 -11.32
CA VAL A 49 13.36 -1.58 -12.07
C VAL A 49 12.97 -0.66 -13.23
N ASP A 50 11.92 -1.02 -13.96
CA ASP A 50 11.48 -0.27 -15.14
C ASP A 50 10.53 0.89 -14.83
N LEU A 51 10.11 1.08 -13.58
CA LEU A 51 9.14 2.11 -13.18
C LEU A 51 9.60 3.52 -13.55
N VAL A 52 10.84 3.89 -13.20
CA VAL A 52 11.37 5.24 -13.46
C VAL A 52 11.45 5.56 -14.97
N PRO A 53 12.12 4.74 -15.82
CA PRO A 53 12.19 5.03 -17.25
C PRO A 53 10.80 5.01 -17.91
N ASN A 54 9.89 4.10 -17.51
CA ASN A 54 8.54 4.07 -18.08
C ASN A 54 7.69 5.30 -17.70
N VAL A 55 7.79 5.81 -16.47
CA VAL A 55 7.09 7.02 -16.04
C VAL A 55 7.64 8.26 -16.75
N LEU A 56 8.95 8.38 -16.90
CA LEU A 56 9.58 9.48 -17.63
C LEU A 56 9.20 9.44 -19.12
N GLN A 57 9.28 8.28 -19.76
CA GLN A 57 8.82 8.10 -21.13
C GLN A 57 7.32 8.46 -21.30
N ALA A 58 6.46 8.10 -20.34
CA ALA A 58 5.04 8.44 -20.40
C ALA A 58 4.81 9.96 -20.29
N LEU A 59 5.60 10.67 -19.49
CA LEU A 59 5.60 12.14 -19.41
C LEU A 59 6.07 12.78 -20.73
N ASP A 60 7.19 12.30 -21.28
CA ASP A 60 7.80 12.88 -22.50
C ASP A 60 6.95 12.61 -23.75
N THR A 61 6.19 11.51 -23.78
CA THR A 61 5.22 11.18 -24.84
C THR A 61 3.81 11.71 -24.57
N LEU A 62 3.60 12.47 -23.49
CA LEU A 62 2.29 12.99 -23.05
C LEU A 62 1.19 11.92 -22.91
N ASN A 63 1.59 10.67 -22.64
CA ASN A 63 0.68 9.54 -22.50
C ASN A 63 0.14 9.46 -21.06
N SER A 64 -0.88 10.28 -20.78
CA SER A 64 -1.54 10.37 -19.48
C SER A 64 -2.07 9.04 -18.98
N ASP A 65 -2.64 8.20 -19.85
CA ASP A 65 -3.19 6.89 -19.45
C ASP A 65 -2.08 5.93 -18.99
N LYS A 66 -0.96 5.85 -19.72
CA LYS A 66 0.22 5.07 -19.30
C LYS A 66 0.79 5.62 -17.99
N LEU A 67 0.90 6.94 -17.85
CA LEU A 67 1.39 7.60 -16.65
C LEU A 67 0.54 7.24 -15.41
N LEU A 68 -0.79 7.43 -15.50
CA LEU A 68 -1.72 7.12 -14.41
C LEU A 68 -1.76 5.61 -14.12
N GLY A 69 -1.70 4.77 -15.15
CA GLY A 69 -1.61 3.32 -15.03
C GLY A 69 -0.37 2.86 -14.24
N LEU A 70 0.80 3.44 -14.53
CA LEU A 70 2.06 3.16 -13.82
C LEU A 70 2.06 3.67 -12.37
N LEU A 71 1.58 4.90 -12.13
CA LEU A 71 1.53 5.49 -10.80
C LEU A 71 0.55 4.73 -9.89
N THR A 72 -0.66 4.43 -10.37
CA THR A 72 -1.62 3.62 -9.61
C THR A 72 -1.14 2.17 -9.44
N GLY A 73 -0.51 1.60 -10.48
CA GLY A 73 0.08 0.26 -10.44
C GLY A 73 1.16 0.10 -9.37
N SER A 74 2.08 1.06 -9.29
CA SER A 74 3.14 1.10 -8.29
C SER A 74 2.62 1.34 -6.87
N ILE A 75 1.59 2.19 -6.68
CA ILE A 75 0.91 2.36 -5.38
C ILE A 75 0.20 1.07 -4.94
N ARG A 76 -0.50 0.39 -5.86
CA ARG A 76 -1.17 -0.90 -5.60
C ARG A 76 -0.15 -2.00 -5.27
N LEU A 77 0.97 -2.06 -5.99
CA LEU A 77 2.08 -2.96 -5.68
C LEU A 77 2.62 -2.66 -4.28
N LEU A 78 2.90 -1.40 -3.95
CA LEU A 78 3.35 -0.99 -2.61
C LEU A 78 2.35 -1.38 -1.51
N LYS A 79 1.03 -1.31 -1.78
CA LYS A 79 -0.05 -1.77 -0.87
C LYS A 79 0.00 -3.29 -0.61
N SER A 80 0.28 -4.10 -1.62
CA SER A 80 0.32 -5.57 -1.48
C SER A 80 1.52 -6.05 -0.66
N GLN A 81 2.70 -5.44 -0.86
CA GLN A 81 3.93 -5.76 -0.12
C GLN A 81 4.14 -4.94 1.16
N ARG A 82 3.08 -4.36 1.74
CA ARG A 82 3.15 -3.41 2.86
C ARG A 82 3.98 -3.84 4.08
N SER A 83 4.17 -5.15 4.31
CA SER A 83 4.94 -5.69 5.44
C SER A 83 6.45 -5.68 5.20
N LYS A 84 6.88 -5.83 3.96
CA LYS A 84 8.29 -5.85 3.52
C LYS A 84 8.34 -5.25 2.11
N PRO A 85 8.27 -3.91 1.98
CA PRO A 85 8.23 -3.27 0.69
C PRO A 85 9.56 -3.41 -0.05
N ASP A 86 9.49 -3.62 -1.35
CA ASP A 86 10.65 -3.66 -2.24
C ASP A 86 11.45 -2.35 -2.17
N PRO A 87 12.77 -2.40 -1.89
CA PRO A 87 13.59 -1.21 -1.78
C PRO A 87 13.70 -0.42 -3.09
N ILE A 88 13.73 -1.09 -4.24
CA ILE A 88 13.81 -0.45 -5.55
C ILE A 88 12.51 0.32 -5.79
N LEU A 89 11.34 -0.27 -5.53
CA LEU A 89 10.06 0.41 -5.69
C LEU A 89 9.97 1.65 -4.79
N CYS A 90 10.37 1.53 -3.52
CA CYS A 90 10.40 2.65 -2.59
C CYS A 90 11.32 3.79 -3.07
N MET A 91 12.52 3.46 -3.56
CA MET A 91 13.48 4.44 -4.05
C MET A 91 13.05 5.07 -5.38
N SER A 92 12.48 4.28 -6.31
CA SER A 92 11.91 4.74 -7.57
C SER A 92 10.78 5.74 -7.34
N LEU A 93 9.82 5.43 -6.45
CA LEU A 93 8.73 6.34 -6.09
C LEU A 93 9.23 7.62 -5.40
N LEU A 94 10.19 7.50 -4.47
CA LEU A 94 10.78 8.66 -3.79
C LEU A 94 11.54 9.57 -4.75
N TYR A 95 12.29 8.98 -5.69
CA TYR A 95 13.00 9.72 -6.74
C TYR A 95 12.02 10.48 -7.65
N LEU A 96 11.01 9.78 -8.18
CA LEU A 96 9.94 10.35 -9.00
C LEU A 96 9.21 11.50 -8.29
N THR A 97 8.92 11.35 -6.99
CA THR A 97 8.35 12.40 -6.12
C THR A 97 9.22 13.64 -6.07
N LYS A 98 10.54 13.46 -6.04
CA LYS A 98 11.52 14.55 -5.95
C LYS A 98 11.65 15.33 -7.26
N ILE A 99 11.63 14.64 -8.41
CA ILE A 99 11.88 15.26 -9.72
C ILE A 99 10.60 15.72 -10.46
N ARG A 100 9.45 15.09 -10.19
CA ARG A 100 8.16 15.39 -10.86
C ARG A 100 7.00 15.35 -9.86
N PRO A 101 7.00 16.20 -8.81
CA PRO A 101 5.98 16.16 -7.75
C PRO A 101 4.53 16.31 -8.27
N ASN A 102 4.33 17.14 -9.29
CA ASN A 102 3.00 17.53 -9.78
C ASN A 102 2.13 16.36 -10.27
N MET A 103 2.70 15.21 -10.67
CA MET A 103 1.88 14.06 -11.08
C MET A 103 1.19 13.37 -9.90
N PHE A 104 1.63 13.63 -8.66
CA PHE A 104 1.00 13.09 -7.44
C PHE A 104 -0.19 13.93 -6.96
N SER A 105 -0.42 15.14 -7.51
CA SER A 105 -1.64 15.91 -7.22
C SER A 105 -2.85 15.46 -8.05
N HIS A 106 -2.64 14.66 -9.11
CA HIS A 106 -3.72 14.13 -9.94
C HIS A 106 -4.71 13.33 -9.09
N GLU A 107 -6.02 13.52 -9.35
CA GLU A 107 -7.08 12.98 -8.49
C GLU A 107 -7.00 11.46 -8.31
N VAL A 108 -6.88 10.71 -9.41
CA VAL A 108 -6.78 9.24 -9.41
C VAL A 108 -5.58 8.73 -8.58
N VAL A 109 -4.44 9.44 -8.65
CA VAL A 109 -3.21 9.11 -7.91
C VAL A 109 -3.39 9.46 -6.42
N THR A 110 -3.94 10.63 -6.14
CA THR A 110 -4.29 11.09 -4.80
C THR A 110 -5.25 10.12 -4.10
N GLN A 111 -6.31 9.67 -4.78
CA GLN A 111 -7.25 8.68 -4.24
C GLN A 111 -6.58 7.33 -3.98
N SER A 112 -5.68 6.88 -4.86
CA SER A 112 -4.92 5.65 -4.65
C SER A 112 -3.98 5.75 -3.43
N LEU A 113 -3.39 6.92 -3.18
CA LEU A 113 -2.61 7.19 -1.97
C LEU A 113 -3.51 7.26 -0.72
N CYS A 114 -4.71 7.83 -0.81
CA CYS A 114 -5.72 7.76 0.26
C CYS A 114 -6.07 6.31 0.63
N THR A 115 -6.32 5.42 -0.34
CA THR A 115 -6.68 4.02 -0.07
C THR A 115 -5.51 3.16 0.40
N LEU A 116 -4.27 3.61 0.22
CA LEU A 116 -3.07 3.04 0.87
C LEU A 116 -2.96 3.45 2.35
N LEU A 117 -3.34 4.70 2.69
CA LEU A 117 -3.33 5.21 4.05
C LEU A 117 -4.52 4.73 4.90
N LYS A 118 -5.66 4.41 4.29
CA LYS A 118 -6.84 3.87 5.00
C LYS A 118 -6.50 2.58 5.73
N ARG A 119 -6.81 2.54 7.03
CA ARG A 119 -6.61 1.37 7.88
C ARG A 119 -7.67 0.30 7.59
N GLU A 120 -7.25 -0.93 7.39
CA GLU A 120 -8.15 -2.09 7.39
C GLU A 120 -8.91 -2.20 8.72
N GLN A 121 -10.23 -2.14 8.66
CA GLN A 121 -11.10 -2.30 9.83
C GLN A 121 -11.07 -3.76 10.29
N GLY A 122 -10.78 -3.99 11.57
CA GLY A 122 -10.64 -5.33 12.15
C GLY A 122 -9.20 -5.89 12.17
N ALA A 123 -8.23 -5.22 11.53
CA ALA A 123 -6.82 -5.63 11.63
C ALA A 123 -6.25 -5.38 13.04
N ALA A 124 -5.90 -6.46 13.75
CA ALA A 124 -5.39 -6.42 15.11
C ALA A 124 -4.15 -5.50 15.25
N PHE A 125 -3.96 -4.88 16.42
CA PHE A 125 -2.95 -3.83 16.66
C PHE A 125 -1.50 -4.20 16.28
N LYS A 126 -1.19 -5.49 16.17
CA LYS A 126 0.13 -6.05 15.80
C LYS A 126 0.40 -6.13 14.28
N SER A 127 -0.58 -5.91 13.41
CA SER A 127 -0.44 -6.01 11.95
C SER A 127 -0.32 -4.65 11.23
N LYS A 128 0.23 -3.64 11.92
CA LYS A 128 0.67 -2.39 11.28
C LYS A 128 1.79 -2.76 10.29
N GLY A 129 1.57 -2.49 9.00
CA GLY A 129 2.60 -2.67 7.96
C GLY A 129 3.83 -1.80 8.23
N ASN A 130 4.88 -1.97 7.41
CA ASN A 130 6.12 -1.22 7.55
C ASN A 130 5.82 0.30 7.51
N PRO A 131 6.21 1.08 8.54
CA PRO A 131 5.91 2.51 8.61
C PRO A 131 6.45 3.29 7.41
N LEU A 132 7.51 2.81 6.76
CA LEU A 132 8.08 3.39 5.53
C LEU A 132 7.01 3.58 4.44
N VAL A 133 6.06 2.66 4.30
CA VAL A 133 5.01 2.72 3.28
C VAL A 133 4.08 3.91 3.50
N PHE A 134 3.69 4.14 4.75
CA PHE A 134 2.83 5.27 5.12
C PHE A 134 3.59 6.60 5.02
N VAL A 135 4.86 6.64 5.45
CA VAL A 135 5.72 7.82 5.30
C VAL A 135 5.92 8.17 3.82
N LEU A 136 6.19 7.19 2.96
CA LEU A 136 6.35 7.39 1.53
C LEU A 136 5.08 7.93 0.89
N ALA A 137 3.91 7.35 1.21
CA ALA A 137 2.62 7.83 0.72
C ALA A 137 2.35 9.28 1.14
N CYS A 138 2.56 9.62 2.42
CA CYS A 138 2.42 10.99 2.92
C CYS A 138 3.40 11.96 2.23
N ASN A 139 4.64 11.54 1.95
CA ASN A 139 5.62 12.36 1.25
C ASN A 139 5.21 12.62 -0.21
N MET A 140 4.67 11.62 -0.92
CA MET A 140 4.16 11.75 -2.29
C MET A 140 3.00 12.77 -2.36
N LEU A 141 2.05 12.63 -1.44
CA LEU A 141 0.91 13.54 -1.30
C LEU A 141 1.34 14.96 -0.97
N TYR A 142 2.22 15.11 0.02
CA TYR A 142 2.74 16.41 0.41
C TYR A 142 3.48 17.08 -0.75
N ALA A 143 4.39 16.37 -1.42
CA ALA A 143 5.14 16.93 -2.53
C ALA A 143 4.23 17.37 -3.68
N GLY A 144 3.20 16.58 -4.04
CA GLY A 144 2.23 16.95 -5.08
C GLY A 144 1.33 18.13 -4.71
N HIS A 145 0.89 18.23 -3.45
CA HIS A 145 -0.06 19.27 -3.01
C HIS A 145 0.57 20.46 -2.29
N ARG A 146 1.91 20.51 -2.10
CA ARG A 146 2.61 21.59 -1.35
C ARG A 146 2.35 23.01 -1.87
N GLU A 147 2.10 23.15 -3.17
CA GLU A 147 1.81 24.42 -3.86
C GLU A 147 0.29 24.65 -4.05
N SER A 148 -0.54 23.66 -3.73
CA SER A 148 -2.00 23.77 -3.82
C SER A 148 -2.60 24.40 -2.56
N LYS A 149 -3.50 25.36 -2.75
CA LYS A 149 -4.34 25.92 -1.68
C LYS A 149 -5.54 25.03 -1.34
N ASN A 150 -5.87 24.06 -2.21
CA ASN A 150 -7.01 23.17 -2.09
C ASN A 150 -6.52 21.75 -1.90
N TRP A 151 -6.30 21.37 -0.65
CA TRP A 151 -6.01 19.99 -0.27
C TRP A 151 -7.31 19.16 -0.26
N PRO A 152 -7.28 17.86 -0.63
CA PRO A 152 -8.48 17.04 -0.65
C PRO A 152 -9.08 16.91 0.75
N ASP A 153 -10.39 17.09 0.91
CA ASP A 153 -11.10 17.00 2.20
C ASP A 153 -10.86 15.67 2.94
N THR A 154 -10.54 14.61 2.20
CA THR A 154 -10.18 13.29 2.75
C THR A 154 -8.92 13.34 3.62
N PHE A 155 -7.99 14.28 3.39
CA PHE A 155 -6.83 14.52 4.26
C PHE A 155 -7.17 15.42 5.45
N ILE A 156 -7.95 16.46 5.20
CA ILE A 156 -8.28 17.47 6.21
C ILE A 156 -9.13 16.81 7.32
N LYS A 157 -10.14 16.01 6.97
CA LYS A 157 -11.02 15.32 7.95
C LYS A 157 -10.33 14.29 8.84
N VAL A 158 -9.10 13.86 8.55
CA VAL A 158 -8.36 12.88 9.38
C VAL A 158 -7.65 13.55 10.56
N ASN A 159 -7.42 14.86 10.52
CA ASN A 159 -6.68 15.61 11.55
C ASN A 159 -7.57 16.45 12.49
N TYR A 160 -8.90 16.44 12.29
CA TYR A 160 -9.87 17.17 13.11
C TYR A 160 -10.90 16.22 13.78
N LYS A 161 -10.43 15.25 14.56
CA LYS A 161 -11.21 14.52 15.58
C LYS A 161 -10.33 14.04 16.72
#